data_AF-A0A1I1FB71-F1
#
_entry.id   AF-A0A1I1FB71-F1
#
_cell.length_a   1.000
_cell.length_b   1.000
_cell.length_c   1.000
_cell.angle_alpha   90.00
_cell.angle_beta   90.00
_cell.angle_gamma   90.00
#
_symmetry.space_group_name_H-M   'P 1'
#
loop_
_entity.id
_entity.type
_entity.pdbx_description
1 polymer ?
#
loop_
_entity_poly.entity_id
_entity_poly.type
_entity_poly.pdbx_seq_one_letter_code
_entity_poly.pdbx_strand_id
1 'polypeptide(L)'
;MQLPAWCEVRELQMKDEKKPPQGAGVVQGGMDSLDYIEAQAGKNAAFRLETMELLNKRGHAMLALLLGGAGAAGAYALGRLGQPDALWSFSALVPVALWWFGLAAWVAVKICRTQELYPPTNEPQKLLEYMEGPLEVYRAELTAEGRQPESALVMLRRSELLSRQSRIDGYVKNNMTVAARLDRAYLCAAATPVWALVGILVVVVVKRCA
;
A
#
# COMPACT_ATOMS: atom_id res chain seq x y z
N MET A 1 5.95 26.83 -0.97
CA MET A 1 5.58 25.45 -1.37
C MET A 1 6.69 24.52 -0.89
N GLN A 2 6.51 23.86 0.26
CA GLN A 2 7.45 22.83 0.71
C GLN A 2 7.24 21.60 -0.17
N LEU A 3 8.31 21.08 -0.75
CA LEU A 3 8.25 19.81 -1.47
C LEU A 3 7.89 18.70 -0.47
N PRO A 4 7.01 17.77 -0.84
CA PRO A 4 6.67 16.62 -0.01
C PRO A 4 7.92 15.80 0.35
N ALA A 5 8.02 15.37 1.61
CA ALA A 5 9.21 14.71 2.21
C ALA A 5 9.78 13.51 1.41
N TRP A 6 9.00 12.90 0.53
CA TRP A 6 9.48 11.84 -0.36
C TRP A 6 10.44 12.33 -1.47
N CYS A 7 10.50 13.64 -1.74
CA CYS A 7 11.38 14.20 -2.77
C CYS A 7 12.81 14.32 -2.24
N GLU A 8 12.97 14.68 -0.96
CA GLU A 8 14.28 14.71 -0.30
C GLU A 8 14.91 13.32 -0.19
N VAL A 9 14.11 12.29 0.09
CA VAL A 9 14.61 10.89 0.16
C VAL A 9 15.17 10.42 -1.20
N ARG A 10 14.55 10.85 -2.31
CA ARG A 10 15.00 10.48 -3.67
C ARG A 10 16.29 11.20 -4.08
N GLU A 11 16.48 12.46 -3.67
CA GLU A 11 17.73 13.19 -3.91
C GLU A 11 18.91 12.64 -3.11
N LEU A 12 18.66 12.13 -1.90
CA LEU A 12 19.69 11.46 -1.11
C LEU A 12 20.10 10.11 -1.71
N GLN A 13 19.14 9.31 -2.19
CA GLN A 13 19.48 8.03 -2.84
C GLN A 13 20.23 8.19 -4.16
N MET A 14 19.95 9.23 -4.95
CA MET A 14 20.68 9.48 -6.20
C MET A 14 22.08 10.07 -6.00
N LYS A 15 22.40 10.61 -4.81
CA LYS A 15 23.77 11.05 -4.49
C LYS A 15 24.71 9.89 -4.15
N ASP A 16 24.18 8.78 -3.62
CA ASP A 16 24.96 7.58 -3.32
C ASP A 16 25.15 6.65 -4.54
N GLU A 17 24.42 6.87 -5.63
CA GLU A 17 24.54 6.08 -6.87
C GLU A 17 25.63 6.61 -7.84
N LYS A 18 26.67 7.26 -7.31
CA LYS A 18 27.80 7.74 -8.12
C LYS A 18 28.80 6.63 -8.39
N LYS A 19 28.69 6.13 -9.64
CA LYS A 19 29.70 5.51 -10.51
C LYS A 19 29.80 3.97 -10.41
N PRO A 20 29.37 3.23 -11.45
CA PRO A 20 29.77 1.84 -11.57
C PRO A 20 31.31 1.77 -11.72
N PRO A 21 32.00 0.83 -11.06
CA PRO A 21 33.44 0.69 -11.16
C PRO A 21 33.81 0.28 -12.59
N GLN A 22 34.24 1.25 -13.39
CA GLN A 22 34.92 1.02 -14.65
C GLN A 22 36.38 0.68 -14.34
N GLY A 23 36.66 -0.62 -14.23
CA GLY A 23 38.00 -1.16 -14.06
C GLY A 23 38.01 -2.64 -14.44
N ALA A 24 38.46 -2.92 -15.66
CA ALA A 24 38.76 -4.26 -16.14
C ALA A 24 39.98 -4.81 -15.37
N GLY A 25 39.71 -5.40 -14.21
CA GLY A 25 40.57 -6.34 -13.53
C GLY A 25 39.67 -7.47 -13.08
N VAL A 26 40.08 -8.71 -13.31
CA VAL A 26 39.40 -9.90 -12.76
C VAL A 26 39.45 -9.77 -11.24
N VAL A 27 38.40 -9.21 -10.65
CA VAL A 27 38.24 -9.13 -9.20
C VAL A 27 37.86 -10.52 -8.71
N GLN A 28 38.87 -11.36 -8.45
CA GLN A 28 38.75 -12.44 -7.49
C GLN A 28 38.50 -11.79 -6.12
N GLY A 29 37.23 -11.66 -5.76
CA GLY A 29 36.76 -10.87 -4.61
C GLY A 29 35.54 -9.98 -4.92
N GLY A 30 34.94 -10.09 -6.11
CA GLY A 30 33.65 -9.50 -6.40
C GLY A 30 32.54 -10.25 -5.64
N MET A 31 31.59 -9.52 -5.06
CA MET A 31 30.33 -10.12 -4.60
C MET A 31 29.82 -11.05 -5.69
N ASP A 32 29.47 -12.29 -5.33
CA ASP A 32 28.85 -13.20 -6.26
C ASP A 32 27.62 -12.50 -6.84
N SER A 33 27.40 -12.66 -8.15
CA SER A 33 26.23 -12.13 -8.85
C SER A 33 24.93 -12.40 -8.10
N LEU A 34 24.84 -13.54 -7.41
CA LEU A 34 23.74 -13.91 -6.53
C LEU A 34 23.65 -13.03 -5.29
N ASP A 35 24.76 -12.76 -4.59
CA ASP A 35 24.75 -11.90 -3.40
C ASP A 35 24.28 -10.47 -3.75
N TYR A 36 24.66 -9.97 -4.93
CA TYR A 36 24.16 -8.69 -5.43
C TYR A 36 22.63 -8.73 -5.67
N ILE A 37 22.13 -9.78 -6.32
CA ILE A 37 20.69 -9.96 -6.58
C ILE A 37 19.91 -10.07 -5.27
N GLU A 38 20.41 -10.83 -4.29
CA GLU A 38 19.80 -10.98 -2.97
C GLU A 38 19.72 -9.65 -2.22
N ALA A 39 20.80 -8.86 -2.25
CA ALA A 39 20.84 -7.54 -1.64
C ALA A 39 19.82 -6.59 -2.30
N GLN A 40 19.74 -6.58 -3.63
CA GLN A 40 18.77 -5.75 -4.36
C GLN A 40 17.32 -6.22 -4.14
N ALA A 41 17.07 -7.53 -4.10
CA ALA A 41 15.76 -8.08 -3.80
C ALA A 41 15.30 -7.68 -2.38
N GLY A 42 16.21 -7.71 -1.40
CA GLY A 42 15.94 -7.25 -0.03
C GLY A 42 15.56 -5.77 0.03
N LYS A 43 16.34 -4.90 -0.64
CA LYS A 43 16.05 -3.46 -0.74
C LYS A 43 14.70 -3.20 -1.40
N ASN A 44 14.40 -3.90 -2.50
CA ASN A 44 13.13 -3.78 -3.20
C ASN A 44 11.95 -4.20 -2.32
N ALA A 45 12.05 -5.33 -1.61
CA ALA A 45 11.00 -5.77 -0.70
C ALA A 45 10.75 -4.75 0.43
N ALA A 46 11.82 -4.22 1.05
CA ALA A 46 11.73 -3.20 2.08
C ALA A 46 11.03 -1.92 1.57
N PHE A 47 11.43 -1.43 0.40
CA PHE A 47 10.79 -0.27 -0.24
C PHE A 47 9.30 -0.47 -0.51
N ARG A 48 8.89 -1.68 -0.96
CA ARG A 48 7.47 -1.99 -1.20
C ARG A 48 6.65 -2.06 0.08
N LEU A 49 7.25 -2.57 1.16
CA LEU A 49 6.63 -2.60 2.49
C LEU A 49 6.46 -1.18 3.03
N GLU A 50 7.48 -0.32 2.92
CA GLU A 50 7.39 1.09 3.31
C GLU A 50 6.31 1.84 2.51
N THR A 51 6.22 1.58 1.20
CA THR A 51 5.17 2.15 0.34
C THR A 51 3.78 1.75 0.84
N MET A 52 3.60 0.49 1.24
CA MET A 52 2.34 -0.01 1.77
C MET A 52 1.97 0.68 3.09
N GLU A 53 2.93 0.86 4.00
CA GLU A 53 2.72 1.60 5.24
C GLU A 53 2.34 3.06 4.98
N LEU A 54 2.99 3.72 4.03
CA LEU A 54 2.67 5.09 3.63
C LEU A 54 1.24 5.18 3.10
N LEU A 55 0.82 4.24 2.25
CA LEU A 55 -0.55 4.17 1.74
C LEU A 55 -1.56 3.94 2.87
N ASN A 56 -1.24 3.09 3.84
CA ASN A 56 -2.12 2.85 4.99
C ASN A 56 -2.24 4.10 5.88
N LYS A 57 -1.12 4.79 6.18
CA LYS A 57 -1.11 6.08 6.89
C LYS A 57 -1.99 7.12 6.19
N ARG A 58 -1.92 7.20 4.86
CA ARG A 58 -2.80 8.06 4.06
C ARG A 58 -4.26 7.66 4.13
N GLY A 59 -4.55 6.36 4.07
CA GLY A 59 -5.89 5.81 4.26
C GLY A 59 -6.49 6.22 5.60
N HIS A 60 -5.72 6.11 6.68
CA HIS A 60 -6.13 6.57 8.01
C HIS A 60 -6.34 8.08 8.10
N ALA A 61 -5.44 8.87 7.52
CA ALA A 61 -5.59 10.32 7.48
C ALA A 61 -6.87 10.73 6.71
N MET A 62 -7.13 10.10 5.57
CA MET A 62 -8.35 10.32 4.80
C MET A 62 -9.61 9.91 5.58
N LEU A 63 -9.57 8.76 6.25
CA LEU A 63 -10.67 8.30 7.10
C LEU A 63 -10.97 9.30 8.22
N ALA A 64 -9.94 9.81 8.90
CA ALA A 64 -10.08 10.81 9.96
C ALA A 64 -10.68 12.12 9.43
N LEU A 65 -10.25 12.59 8.25
CA LEU A 65 -10.81 13.77 7.60
C LEU A 65 -12.30 13.58 7.25
N LEU A 66 -12.67 12.42 6.70
CA LEU A 66 -14.05 12.11 6.35
C LEU A 66 -14.95 12.02 7.60
N LEU A 67 -14.50 11.35 8.66
CA LEU A 67 -15.25 11.26 9.91
C LEU A 67 -15.37 12.62 10.61
N GLY A 68 -14.30 13.43 10.60
CA GLY A 68 -14.30 14.77 11.15
C GLY A 68 -15.29 15.70 10.44
N GLY A 69 -15.29 15.70 9.10
CA GLY A 69 -16.24 16.50 8.34
C GLY A 69 -17.69 16.00 8.45
N ALA A 70 -17.91 14.68 8.45
CA ALA A 70 -19.24 14.10 8.66
C ALA A 70 -19.79 14.45 10.06
N GLY A 71 -18.94 14.33 11.09
CA GLY A 71 -19.28 14.68 12.46
C GLY A 71 -19.59 16.17 12.63
N ALA A 72 -18.80 17.05 12.01
CA ALA A 72 -19.04 18.49 12.03
C ALA A 72 -20.37 18.86 11.35
N ALA A 73 -20.66 18.29 10.18
CA ALA A 73 -21.93 18.50 9.49
C ALA A 73 -23.12 18.00 10.32
N GLY A 74 -22.99 16.82 10.94
CA GLY A 74 -24.01 16.26 11.82
C GLY A 74 -24.26 17.10 13.07
N ALA A 75 -23.20 17.54 13.75
CA ALA A 75 -23.29 18.41 14.92
C ALA A 75 -23.93 19.76 14.58
N TYR A 76 -23.58 20.35 13.43
CA TYR A 76 -24.21 21.58 12.95
C TYR A 76 -25.70 21.40 12.65
N ALA A 77 -26.09 20.28 12.03
CA ALA A 77 -27.50 19.96 11.81
C ALA A 77 -28.27 19.82 13.12
N LEU A 78 -27.71 19.09 14.11
CA LEU A 78 -28.31 18.95 15.44
C LEU A 78 -28.45 20.30 16.17
N GLY A 79 -27.47 21.20 16.04
CA GLY A 79 -27.54 22.54 16.61
C GLY A 79 -28.66 23.43 16.05
N ARG A 80 -29.27 23.04 14.92
CA ARG A 80 -30.43 23.72 14.32
C ARG A 80 -31.77 23.18 14.80
N LEU A 81 -31.81 22.15 15.65
CA LEU A 81 -33.05 21.66 16.25
C LEU A 81 -33.78 22.77 17.00
N GLY A 82 -35.09 22.90 16.78
CA GLY A 82 -35.92 23.92 17.41
C GLY A 82 -36.00 25.26 16.68
N GLN A 83 -35.23 25.45 15.60
CA GLN A 83 -35.41 26.62 14.73
C GLN A 83 -36.58 26.38 13.75
N PRO A 84 -37.34 27.43 13.37
CA PRO A 84 -38.46 27.29 12.42
C PRO A 84 -38.00 26.75 11.06
N ASP A 85 -36.74 27.00 10.68
CA ASP A 85 -36.13 26.51 9.43
C ASP A 85 -35.32 25.20 9.60
N ALA A 86 -35.49 24.50 10.73
CA ALA A 86 -34.72 23.30 11.05
C ALA A 86 -34.88 22.23 9.96
N LEU A 87 -36.12 21.92 9.55
CA LEU A 87 -36.41 20.88 8.57
C LEU A 87 -35.67 21.10 7.24
N TRP A 88 -35.55 22.36 6.81
CA TRP A 88 -34.83 22.73 5.59
C TRP A 88 -33.31 22.60 5.74
N SER A 89 -32.78 22.91 6.92
CA SER A 89 -31.35 22.71 7.21
C SER A 89 -31.01 21.21 7.26
N PHE A 90 -31.88 20.39 7.83
CA PHE A 90 -31.70 18.94 7.90
C PHE A 90 -31.70 18.29 6.51
N SER A 91 -32.59 18.71 5.61
CA SER A 91 -32.68 18.12 4.27
C SER A 91 -31.44 18.33 3.42
N ALA A 92 -30.69 19.42 3.64
CA ALA A 92 -29.42 19.66 2.96
C ALA A 92 -28.21 19.00 3.65
N LEU A 93 -28.16 19.03 4.99
CA LEU A 93 -26.98 18.59 5.75
C LEU A 93 -26.91 17.08 5.97
N VAL A 94 -28.06 16.43 6.21
CA VAL A 94 -28.12 14.98 6.48
C VAL A 94 -27.60 14.17 5.29
N PRO A 95 -27.99 14.43 4.02
CA PRO A 95 -27.45 13.70 2.89
C PRO A 95 -25.94 13.86 2.73
N VAL A 96 -25.40 15.05 2.99
CA VAL A 96 -23.95 15.30 2.93
C VAL A 96 -23.23 14.51 4.04
N ALA A 97 -23.74 14.54 5.27
CA ALA A 97 -23.17 13.76 6.36
C ALA A 97 -23.21 12.26 6.07
N LEU A 98 -24.34 11.74 5.58
CA LEU A 98 -24.50 10.33 5.18
C LEU A 98 -23.56 9.96 4.04
N TRP A 99 -23.37 10.84 3.06
CA TRP A 99 -22.40 10.63 1.98
C TRP A 99 -20.98 10.48 2.52
N TRP A 100 -20.55 11.38 3.42
CA TRP A 100 -19.22 11.33 4.02
C TRP A 100 -19.04 10.09 4.91
N PHE A 101 -20.04 9.70 5.69
CA PHE A 101 -20.01 8.44 6.45
C PHE A 101 -19.97 7.20 5.54
N GLY A 102 -20.71 7.21 4.44
CA GLY A 102 -20.68 6.15 3.44
C GLY A 102 -19.30 6.01 2.79
N LEU A 103 -18.69 7.14 2.43
CA LEU A 103 -17.33 7.16 1.89
C LEU A 103 -16.29 6.72 2.93
N ALA A 104 -16.43 7.15 4.19
CA ALA A 104 -15.59 6.72 5.30
C ALA A 104 -15.67 5.20 5.52
N ALA A 105 -16.88 4.64 5.57
CA ALA A 105 -17.11 3.20 5.68
C ALA A 105 -16.49 2.44 4.50
N TRP A 106 -16.63 2.97 3.27
CA TRP A 106 -16.01 2.37 2.09
C TRP A 106 -14.48 2.37 2.18
N VAL A 107 -13.86 3.48 2.59
CA VAL A 107 -12.41 3.59 2.83
C VAL A 107 -11.97 2.60 3.91
N ALA A 108 -12.70 2.53 5.03
CA ALA A 108 -12.37 1.61 6.12
C ALA A 108 -12.37 0.15 5.64
N VAL A 109 -13.39 -0.26 4.88
CA VAL A 109 -13.51 -1.65 4.39
C VAL A 109 -12.51 -1.98 3.27
N LYS A 110 -12.25 -1.04 2.36
CA LYS A 110 -11.46 -1.32 1.15
C LYS A 110 -9.97 -0.97 1.24
N ILE A 111 -9.60 -0.08 2.17
CA ILE A 111 -8.23 0.43 2.34
C ILE A 111 -7.68 0.04 3.71
N CYS A 112 -8.44 0.24 4.79
CA CYS A 112 -7.94 -0.01 6.16
C CYS A 112 -8.05 -1.47 6.62
N ARG A 113 -8.64 -2.36 5.81
CA ARG A 113 -8.70 -3.78 6.15
C ARG A 113 -7.28 -4.35 6.13
N THR A 114 -6.82 -4.83 7.28
CA THR A 114 -5.54 -5.51 7.41
C THR A 114 -5.49 -6.67 6.43
N GLN A 115 -4.53 -6.59 5.51
CA GLN A 115 -4.16 -7.73 4.68
C GLN A 115 -3.10 -8.52 5.43
N GLU A 116 -3.07 -9.83 5.22
CA GLU A 116 -1.99 -10.66 5.76
C GLU A 116 -0.65 -10.12 5.25
N LEU A 117 0.18 -9.64 6.18
CA LEU A 117 1.57 -9.33 5.88
C LEU A 117 2.34 -10.64 5.89
N TYR A 118 2.81 -11.05 4.71
CA TYR A 118 3.85 -12.07 4.67
C TYR A 118 5.16 -11.46 5.17
N PRO A 119 5.91 -12.14 6.05
CA PRO A 119 7.25 -11.70 6.40
C PRO A 119 8.16 -11.74 5.16
N PRO A 120 9.16 -10.83 5.07
CA PRO A 120 10.11 -10.81 3.96
C PRO A 120 10.99 -12.07 3.92
N THR A 121 11.20 -12.69 5.07
CA THR A 121 11.90 -13.97 5.23
C THR A 121 10.88 -15.09 5.43
N ASN A 122 11.20 -16.30 4.97
CA ASN A 122 10.39 -17.47 5.31
C ASN A 122 10.47 -17.75 6.81
N GLU A 123 9.43 -18.36 7.37
CA GLU A 123 9.49 -18.89 8.73
C GLU A 123 10.58 -19.96 8.82
N PRO A 124 11.32 -20.05 9.95
CA PRO A 124 12.42 -20.98 10.11
C PRO A 124 11.98 -22.44 9.91
N GLN A 125 10.73 -22.78 10.23
CA GLN A 125 10.17 -24.12 9.98
C GLN A 125 10.08 -24.44 8.48
N LYS A 126 9.67 -23.48 7.64
CA LYS A 126 9.65 -23.69 6.18
C LYS A 126 11.07 -23.81 5.62
N LEU A 127 12.01 -23.04 6.15
CA LEU A 127 13.41 -23.16 5.75
C LEU A 127 13.98 -24.54 6.13
N LEU A 128 13.66 -25.03 7.33
CA LEU A 128 14.02 -26.39 7.77
C LEU A 128 13.37 -27.45 6.88
N GLU A 129 12.08 -27.34 6.55
CA GLU A 129 11.38 -28.26 5.65
C GLU A 129 12.02 -28.30 4.26
N TYR A 130 12.46 -27.15 3.72
CA TYR A 130 13.23 -27.09 2.47
C TYR A 130 14.61 -27.74 2.58
N MET A 131 15.25 -27.69 3.75
CA MET A 131 16.56 -28.31 4.00
C MET A 131 16.47 -29.82 4.26
N GLU A 132 15.44 -30.28 4.96
CA GLU A 132 15.30 -31.68 5.40
C GLU A 132 14.68 -32.58 4.32
N GLY A 133 13.76 -32.06 3.49
CA GLY A 133 13.10 -32.89 2.48
C GLY A 133 13.79 -32.84 1.11
N PRO A 134 13.57 -31.78 0.30
CA PRO A 134 14.05 -31.72 -1.07
C PRO A 134 15.58 -31.75 -1.17
N LEU A 135 16.28 -31.14 -0.22
CA LEU A 135 17.72 -30.97 -0.33
C LEU A 135 18.49 -32.29 -0.26
N GLU A 136 18.06 -33.24 0.56
CA GLU A 136 18.71 -34.56 0.65
C GLU A 136 18.54 -35.34 -0.64
N VAL A 137 17.34 -35.31 -1.22
CA VAL A 137 17.04 -35.92 -2.53
C VAL A 137 17.93 -35.30 -3.62
N TYR A 138 18.01 -33.96 -3.67
CA TYR A 138 18.85 -33.27 -4.64
C TYR A 138 20.34 -33.51 -4.41
N ARG A 139 20.79 -33.59 -3.16
CA ARG A 139 22.19 -33.87 -2.83
C ARG A 139 22.58 -35.28 -3.27
N ALA A 140 21.68 -36.25 -3.08
CA ALA A 140 21.87 -37.62 -3.55
C ALA A 140 21.93 -37.68 -5.09
N GLU A 141 21.03 -36.98 -5.80
CA GLU A 141 21.04 -36.88 -7.26
C GLU A 141 22.33 -36.22 -7.79
N LEU A 142 22.73 -35.09 -7.21
CA LEU A 142 23.97 -34.38 -7.61
C LEU A 142 25.22 -35.22 -7.35
N THR A 143 25.27 -35.96 -6.24
CA THR A 143 26.38 -36.86 -5.92
C THR A 143 26.43 -38.03 -6.90
N ALA A 144 25.27 -38.57 -7.31
CA ALA A 144 25.18 -39.61 -8.33
C ALA A 144 25.64 -39.12 -9.72
N GLU A 145 25.41 -37.84 -10.04
CA GLU A 145 25.91 -37.19 -11.26
C GLU A 145 27.36 -36.69 -11.15
N GLY A 146 28.03 -36.88 -10.00
CA GLY A 146 29.40 -36.40 -9.75
C GLY A 146 29.52 -34.87 -9.64
N ARG A 147 28.41 -34.14 -9.44
CA ARG A 147 28.40 -32.69 -9.22
C ARG A 147 28.61 -32.35 -7.75
N GLN A 148 29.23 -31.20 -7.49
CA GLN A 148 29.58 -30.78 -6.13
C GLN A 148 28.35 -30.30 -5.34
N PRO A 149 28.30 -30.53 -4.02
CA PRO A 149 27.19 -30.14 -3.15
C PRO A 149 26.96 -28.62 -3.05
N GLU A 150 27.94 -27.78 -3.44
CA GLU A 150 27.75 -26.32 -3.56
C GLU A 150 26.61 -25.96 -4.52
N SER A 151 26.32 -26.79 -5.53
CA SER A 151 25.20 -26.53 -6.43
C SER A 151 23.83 -26.66 -5.75
N ALA A 152 23.70 -27.44 -4.67
CA ALA A 152 22.45 -27.58 -3.93
C ALA A 152 22.10 -26.29 -3.16
N LEU A 153 23.10 -25.65 -2.54
CA LEU A 153 22.93 -24.36 -1.87
C LEU A 153 22.56 -23.25 -2.85
N VAL A 154 23.20 -23.23 -4.02
CA VAL A 154 22.88 -22.28 -5.09
C VAL A 154 21.43 -22.46 -5.57
N MET A 155 20.94 -23.70 -5.68
CA MET A 155 19.56 -23.97 -6.03
C MET A 155 18.56 -23.52 -4.96
N LEU A 156 18.86 -23.71 -3.67
CA LEU A 156 18.05 -23.16 -2.57
C LEU A 156 17.99 -21.64 -2.60
N ARG A 157 19.15 -20.97 -2.77
CA ARG A 157 19.19 -19.50 -2.91
C ARG A 157 18.31 -19.04 -4.07
N ARG A 158 18.38 -19.74 -5.21
CA ARG A 158 17.54 -19.44 -6.37
C ARG A 158 16.05 -19.62 -6.08
N SER A 159 15.64 -20.68 -5.39
CA SER A 159 14.23 -20.90 -5.05
C SER A 159 13.73 -19.85 -4.05
N GLU A 160 14.56 -19.44 -3.09
CA GLU A 160 14.24 -18.35 -2.18
C GLU A 160 14.07 -17.02 -2.92
N LEU A 161 14.95 -16.70 -3.87
CA LEU A 161 14.83 -15.52 -4.72
C LEU A 161 13.52 -15.49 -5.50
N LEU A 162 13.09 -16.62 -6.07
CA LEU A 162 11.81 -16.72 -6.76
C LEU A 162 10.62 -16.53 -5.81
N SER A 163 10.68 -17.10 -4.60
CA SER A 163 9.67 -16.88 -3.55
C SER A 163 9.60 -15.41 -3.13
N ARG A 164 10.74 -14.74 -2.98
CA ARG A 164 10.80 -13.29 -2.69
C ARG A 164 10.20 -12.48 -3.83
N GLN A 165 10.51 -12.79 -5.07
CA GLN A 165 9.94 -12.10 -6.23
C GLN A 165 8.40 -12.22 -6.25
N SER A 166 7.86 -13.43 -6.03
CA SER A 166 6.42 -13.64 -5.96
C SER A 166 5.74 -12.78 -4.87
N ARG A 167 6.38 -12.63 -3.71
CA ARG A 167 5.92 -11.73 -2.64
C ARG A 167 5.97 -10.26 -3.05
N ILE A 168 7.07 -9.84 -3.69
CA ILE A 168 7.22 -8.48 -4.21
C ILE A 168 6.10 -8.16 -5.21
N ASP A 169 5.79 -9.07 -6.13
CA ASP A 169 4.72 -8.91 -7.10
C ASP A 169 3.35 -8.79 -6.42
N GLY A 170 3.13 -9.57 -5.35
CA GLY A 170 1.96 -9.45 -4.48
C GLY A 170 1.83 -8.06 -3.87
N TYR A 171 2.90 -7.53 -3.26
CA TYR A 171 2.90 -6.17 -2.70
C TYR A 171 2.68 -5.10 -3.77
N VAL A 172 3.27 -5.24 -4.96
CA VAL A 172 3.09 -4.30 -6.07
C VAL A 172 1.62 -4.24 -6.47
N LYS A 173 0.99 -5.39 -6.72
CA LYS A 173 -0.42 -5.48 -7.09
C LYS A 173 -1.34 -4.88 -6.04
N ASN A 174 -1.08 -5.17 -4.77
CA ASN A 174 -1.86 -4.65 -3.65
C ASN A 174 -1.69 -3.13 -3.53
N ASN A 175 -0.45 -2.62 -3.55
CA ASN A 175 -0.15 -1.19 -3.48
C ASN A 175 -0.82 -0.41 -4.63
N MET A 176 -0.75 -0.92 -5.87
CA MET A 176 -1.44 -0.30 -7.00
C MET A 176 -2.96 -0.26 -6.82
N THR A 177 -3.55 -1.35 -6.31
CA THR A 177 -4.99 -1.44 -6.06
C THR A 177 -5.45 -0.48 -4.97
N VAL A 178 -4.71 -0.40 -3.86
CA VAL A 178 -5.00 0.50 -2.73
C VAL A 178 -4.82 1.96 -3.17
N ALA A 179 -3.73 2.29 -3.87
CA ALA A 179 -3.51 3.63 -4.40
C ALA A 179 -4.66 4.08 -5.31
N ALA A 180 -5.05 3.26 -6.29
CA ALA A 180 -6.15 3.58 -7.19
C ALA A 180 -7.50 3.77 -6.45
N ARG A 181 -7.74 2.99 -5.38
CA ARG A 181 -8.94 3.17 -4.54
C ARG A 181 -8.89 4.46 -3.74
N LEU A 182 -7.73 4.81 -3.21
CA LEU A 182 -7.53 6.04 -2.45
C LEU A 182 -7.71 7.27 -3.35
N ASP A 183 -7.17 7.25 -4.57
CA ASP A 183 -7.36 8.32 -5.55
C ASP A 183 -8.84 8.53 -5.89
N ARG A 184 -9.59 7.44 -6.06
CA ARG A 184 -11.05 7.52 -6.25
C ARG A 184 -11.76 8.10 -5.04
N ALA A 185 -11.35 7.77 -3.82
CA ALA A 185 -11.91 8.38 -2.62
C ALA A 185 -11.63 9.89 -2.56
N TYR A 186 -10.41 10.33 -2.92
CA TYR A 186 -10.09 11.75 -3.00
C TYR A 186 -10.94 12.47 -4.05
N LEU A 187 -11.13 11.88 -5.23
CA LEU A 187 -11.99 12.45 -6.26
C LEU A 187 -13.45 12.53 -5.81
N CYS A 188 -13.98 11.49 -5.18
CA CYS A 188 -15.34 11.49 -4.61
C CYS A 188 -15.50 12.53 -3.49
N ALA A 189 -14.48 12.70 -2.65
CA ALA A 189 -14.49 13.73 -1.61
C ALA A 189 -14.38 15.14 -2.19
N ALA A 190 -13.58 15.34 -3.24
CA ALA A 190 -13.47 16.61 -3.95
C ALA A 190 -14.77 16.98 -4.69
N ALA A 191 -15.57 15.98 -5.11
CA ALA A 191 -16.88 16.17 -5.73
C ALA A 191 -18.01 16.50 -4.73
N THR A 192 -17.73 16.59 -3.43
CA THR A 192 -18.74 16.90 -2.40
C THR A 192 -19.48 18.23 -2.61
N PRO A 193 -18.88 19.32 -3.13
CA PRO A 193 -19.62 20.55 -3.42
C PRO A 193 -20.70 20.34 -4.48
N VAL A 194 -20.46 19.46 -5.46
CA VAL A 194 -21.44 19.14 -6.51
C VAL A 194 -22.67 18.48 -5.88
N TRP A 195 -22.46 17.53 -4.96
CA TRP A 195 -23.55 16.90 -4.21
C TRP A 195 -24.30 17.89 -3.32
N ALA A 196 -23.60 18.84 -2.71
CA ALA A 196 -24.24 19.91 -1.95
C ALA A 196 -25.14 20.80 -2.83
N LEU A 197 -24.68 21.16 -4.04
CA LEU A 197 -25.49 21.91 -5.02
C LEU A 197 -26.72 21.13 -5.48
N VAL A 198 -26.59 19.82 -5.71
CA VAL A 198 -27.74 18.95 -6.03
C VAL A 198 -28.73 18.94 -4.87
N GLY A 199 -28.27 18.82 -3.63
CA GLY A 199 -29.13 18.90 -2.44
C GLY A 199 -29.89 20.23 -2.34
N ILE A 200 -29.20 21.35 -2.55
CA ILE A 200 -29.83 22.68 -2.60
C ILE A 200 -30.88 22.75 -3.72
N LEU A 201 -30.55 22.25 -4.91
CA LEU A 201 -31.46 22.29 -6.06
C LEU A 201 -32.73 21.47 -5.81
N VAL A 202 -32.60 20.27 -5.24
CA VAL A 202 -33.75 19.44 -4.82
C VAL A 202 -34.62 20.19 -3.81
N VAL A 203 -34.01 20.82 -2.82
CA VAL A 203 -34.74 21.62 -1.82
C VAL A 203 -35.49 22.79 -2.46
N VAL A 204 -34.86 23.52 -3.37
CA VAL A 204 -35.48 24.66 -4.08
C VAL A 204 -36.66 24.20 -4.94
N VAL A 205 -36.55 23.06 -5.63
CA VAL A 205 -37.64 22.51 -6.45
C VAL A 205 -38.81 22.10 -5.57
N VAL A 206 -38.57 21.38 -4.48
CA VAL A 206 -39.63 20.95 -3.54
C VAL A 206 -40.36 22.16 -2.97
N LYS A 207 -39.63 23.22 -2.58
CA LYS A 207 -40.24 24.44 -2.04
C LYS A 207 -41.10 25.20 -3.05
N ARG A 208 -40.82 25.10 -4.36
CA ARG A 208 -41.66 25.73 -5.39
C ARG A 208 -42.92 24.93 -5.72
N CYS A 209 -42.93 23.64 -5.41
CA CYS A 209 -44.05 22.75 -5.71
C CYS A 209 -45.03 22.57 -4.54
N ALA A 210 -44.60 22.84 -3.31
CA ALA A 210 -45.43 22.84 -2.11
C ALA A 210 -46.08 24.21 -1.88
#